data_AF-A0A256VL76-F1
#
_entry.id   AF-A0A256VL76-F1
#
_cell.length_a   1.000
_cell.length_b   1.000
_cell.length_c   1.000
_cell.angle_alpha   90.00
_cell.angle_beta   90.00
_cell.angle_gamma   90.00
#
_symmetry.space_group_name_H-M   'P 1'
#
loop_
_entity.id
_entity.type
_entity.pdbx_description
1 polymer ?
#
loop_
_entity_poly.entity_id
_entity_poly.type
_entity_poly.pdbx_seq_one_letter_code
_entity_poly.pdbx_strand_id
1 'polypeptide(L)'
;MTKEEIFNDFIKKVKRDNFQIINVCRSNRDNVQSFSFEITDKQTATNIELANKLSKENAEVAGRMNRLDKFMDTEEYNRLSAKEQRLMIIQYNAMQVYADVLLQRIDEIKERL
;
A
#
# COMPACT_ATOMS: atom_id res chain seq x y z
N MET A 1 15.87 -9.39 -36.93
CA MET A 1 15.07 -9.42 -35.69
C MET A 1 14.13 -8.22 -35.72
N THR A 2 12.82 -8.44 -35.66
CA THR A 2 11.81 -7.37 -35.65
C THR A 2 11.79 -6.67 -34.28
N LYS A 3 11.22 -5.45 -34.20
CA LYS A 3 11.03 -4.75 -32.92
C LYS A 3 10.23 -5.59 -31.93
N GLU A 4 9.25 -6.34 -32.43
CA GLU A 4 8.37 -7.18 -31.64
C GLU A 4 9.09 -8.44 -31.13
N GLU A 5 10.01 -9.01 -31.92
CA GLU A 5 10.88 -10.10 -31.48
C GLU A 5 11.85 -9.68 -30.37
N ILE A 6 12.46 -8.50 -30.49
CA ILE A 6 13.37 -7.95 -29.46
C ILE A 6 12.60 -7.72 -28.15
N PHE A 7 11.39 -7.16 -28.24
CA PHE A 7 10.53 -6.93 -27.08
C PHE A 7 10.13 -8.26 -26.42
N ASN A 8 9.68 -9.24 -27.21
CA ASN A 8 9.29 -10.55 -26.69
C ASN A 8 10.46 -11.33 -26.08
N ASP A 9 11.67 -11.22 -26.64
CA ASP A 9 12.89 -11.82 -26.06
C ASP A 9 13.25 -11.17 -24.72
N PHE A 10 13.17 -9.84 -24.63
CA PHE A 10 13.35 -9.11 -23.36
C PHE A 10 12.34 -9.55 -22.30
N ILE A 11 11.05 -9.57 -22.62
CA ILE A 11 10.00 -10.04 -21.70
C ILE A 11 10.25 -11.49 -21.25
N LYS A 12 10.68 -12.37 -22.14
CA LYS A 12 11.02 -13.77 -21.80
C LYS A 12 12.17 -13.84 -20.80
N LYS A 13 13.24 -13.06 -21.00
CA LYS A 13 14.41 -13.01 -20.11
C LYS A 13 14.04 -12.48 -18.73
N VAL A 14 13.31 -11.36 -18.66
CA VAL A 14 12.78 -10.80 -17.40
C VAL A 14 11.94 -11.83 -16.62
N LYS A 15 11.03 -12.53 -17.30
CA LYS A 15 10.18 -13.55 -16.66
C LYS A 15 10.96 -14.75 -16.12
N ARG A 16 12.08 -15.10 -16.76
CA ARG A 16 12.93 -16.25 -16.40
C ARG A 16 13.73 -16.02 -15.12
N ASP A 17 14.12 -14.77 -14.86
CA ASP A 17 15.09 -14.41 -13.82
C ASP A 17 14.43 -13.81 -12.55
N ASN A 18 13.17 -14.15 -12.25
CA ASN A 18 12.40 -13.63 -11.11
C ASN A 18 12.22 -12.11 -11.05
N PHE A 19 12.35 -11.42 -12.18
CA PHE A 19 12.06 -9.99 -12.28
C PHE A 19 10.64 -9.74 -12.80
N GLN A 20 10.15 -8.53 -12.54
CA GLN A 20 8.93 -7.99 -13.13
C GLN A 20 9.13 -6.54 -13.55
N ILE A 21 8.45 -6.16 -14.62
CA ILE A 21 8.41 -4.77 -15.10
C ILE A 21 7.31 -4.04 -14.32
N ILE A 22 7.67 -2.96 -13.64
CA ILE A 22 6.74 -2.13 -12.88
C ILE A 22 6.36 -0.86 -13.62
N ASN A 23 7.16 -0.43 -14.59
CA ASN A 23 6.87 0.73 -15.42
C ASN A 23 7.48 0.61 -16.82
N VAL A 24 6.81 1.17 -17.81
CA VAL A 24 7.29 1.26 -19.20
C VAL A 24 7.07 2.68 -19.70
N CYS A 25 8.16 3.39 -19.98
CA CYS A 25 8.11 4.71 -20.59
C CYS A 25 8.46 4.61 -22.07
N ARG A 26 7.64 5.22 -22.92
CA ARG A 26 7.91 5.35 -24.36
C ARG A 26 8.19 6.82 -24.66
N SER A 27 9.28 7.09 -25.37
CA SER A 27 9.58 8.43 -25.87
C SER A 27 9.87 8.39 -27.37
N ASN A 28 9.48 9.45 -28.07
CA ASN A 28 9.82 9.68 -29.47
C ASN A 28 10.54 11.04 -29.52
N ARG A 29 11.86 11.04 -29.68
CA ARG A 29 12.66 12.25 -29.92
C ARG A 29 13.40 12.07 -31.24
N ASP A 30 13.43 13.11 -32.06
CA ASP A 30 14.21 13.16 -33.31
C ASP A 30 13.96 11.96 -34.24
N ASN A 31 12.69 11.55 -34.39
CA ASN A 31 12.26 10.35 -35.12
C ASN A 31 12.83 9.01 -34.61
N VAL A 32 13.46 9.00 -33.43
CA VAL A 32 13.92 7.79 -32.73
C VAL A 32 12.91 7.42 -31.65
N GLN A 33 12.39 6.20 -31.75
CA GLN A 33 11.51 5.60 -30.75
C GLN A 33 12.35 4.88 -29.69
N SER A 34 12.23 5.33 -28.44
CA SER A 34 12.92 4.74 -27.28
C SER A 34 11.93 4.17 -26.28
N PHE A 35 12.33 3.08 -25.63
CA PHE A 35 11.58 2.44 -24.55
C PHE A 35 12.49 2.32 -23.33
N SER A 36 12.01 2.76 -22.18
CA SER A 36 12.66 2.58 -20.89
C SER A 36 11.79 1.67 -20.03
N PHE A 37 12.41 0.67 -19.43
CA PHE A 37 11.73 -0.29 -18.56
C PHE A 37 12.27 -0.13 -17.15
N GLU A 38 11.37 -0.04 -16.20
CA GLU A 38 11.72 -0.13 -14.78
C GLU A 38 11.40 -1.55 -14.33
N ILE A 39 12.43 -2.27 -13.88
CA ILE A 39 12.35 -3.66 -13.44
C ILE A 39 12.74 -3.77 -11.97
N THR A 40 12.09 -4.68 -11.26
CA THR A 40 12.44 -5.06 -9.89
C THR A 40 12.24 -6.56 -9.73
N ASP A 41 12.82 -7.17 -8.70
CA ASP A 41 12.54 -8.57 -8.42
C ASP A 41 11.09 -8.73 -7.92
N LYS A 42 10.49 -9.89 -8.23
CA LYS A 42 9.09 -10.19 -7.90
C LYS A 42 8.80 -10.13 -6.41
N GLN A 43 9.78 -10.47 -5.57
CA GLN A 43 9.61 -10.44 -4.12
C GLN A 43 9.51 -8.99 -3.62
N THR A 44 10.43 -8.13 -4.05
CA THR A 44 10.43 -6.69 -3.78
C THR A 44 9.15 -6.05 -4.27
N ALA A 45 8.70 -6.37 -5.48
CA ALA A 45 7.42 -5.83 -5.95
C ALA A 45 6.21 -6.28 -5.13
N THR A 46 6.17 -7.56 -4.75
CA THR A 46 5.10 -8.11 -3.91
C THR A 46 5.11 -7.45 -2.53
N ASN A 47 6.30 -7.23 -1.97
CA ASN A 47 6.49 -6.51 -0.72
C ASN A 47 6.02 -5.05 -0.81
N ILE A 48 6.35 -4.33 -1.90
CA ILE A 48 5.86 -2.97 -2.14
C ILE A 48 4.33 -2.94 -2.24
N GLU A 49 3.74 -3.88 -2.99
CA GLU A 49 2.28 -3.96 -3.13
C GLU A 49 1.61 -4.21 -1.77
N LEU A 50 2.18 -5.12 -0.96
CA LEU A 50 1.68 -5.41 0.38
C LEU A 50 1.81 -4.20 1.30
N ALA A 51 2.96 -3.53 1.34
CA ALA A 51 3.17 -2.33 2.14
C ALA A 51 2.18 -1.21 1.77
N ASN A 52 1.88 -1.04 0.49
CA ASN A 52 0.89 -0.07 0.01
C ASN A 52 -0.53 -0.43 0.46
N LYS A 53 -0.91 -1.71 0.41
CA LYS A 53 -2.22 -2.17 0.91
C LYS A 53 -2.38 -1.92 2.40
N LEU A 54 -1.38 -2.30 3.20
CA LEU A 54 -1.38 -2.08 4.64
C LEU A 54 -1.39 -0.58 4.98
N SER A 55 -0.65 0.25 4.23
CA SER A 55 -0.64 1.71 4.44
C SER A 55 -2.01 2.33 4.18
N LYS A 56 -2.71 1.88 3.12
CA LYS A 56 -4.07 2.33 2.84
C LYS A 56 -5.04 1.92 3.94
N GLU A 57 -4.98 0.67 4.37
CA GLU A 57 -5.81 0.16 5.47
C GLU A 57 -5.56 0.94 6.78
N ASN A 58 -4.30 1.19 7.11
CA ASN A 58 -3.95 1.99 8.28
C ASN A 58 -4.53 3.41 8.21
N ALA A 59 -4.49 4.05 7.04
CA ALA A 59 -5.10 5.36 6.84
C ALA A 59 -6.63 5.33 7.01
N GLU A 60 -7.29 4.26 6.56
CA GLU A 60 -8.74 4.07 6.76
C GLU A 60 -9.09 3.90 8.25
N VAL A 61 -8.29 3.13 9.00
CA VAL A 61 -8.43 2.93 10.46
C VAL A 61 -8.23 4.25 11.20
N ALA A 62 -7.15 4.99 10.91
CA ALA A 62 -6.90 6.31 11.48
C ALA A 62 -8.06 7.28 11.20
N GLY A 63 -8.63 7.24 9.99
CA GLY A 63 -9.81 8.02 9.64
C GLY A 63 -11.06 7.66 10.46
N ARG A 64 -11.26 6.37 10.81
CA ARG A 64 -12.34 5.91 11.69
C ARG A 64 -12.10 6.35 13.13
N MET A 65 -10.88 6.21 13.64
CA MET A 65 -10.49 6.67 14.97
C MET A 65 -10.74 8.16 15.13
N ASN A 66 -10.30 8.98 14.18
CA ASN A 66 -10.53 10.44 14.21
C ASN A 66 -12.01 10.83 14.22
N ARG A 67 -12.88 10.04 13.57
CA ARG A 67 -14.34 10.29 13.64
C ARG A 67 -14.91 9.92 15.00
N LEU A 68 -14.44 8.81 15.57
CA LEU A 68 -14.88 8.34 16.89
C LEU A 68 -14.41 9.30 17.99
N ASP A 69 -13.16 9.74 17.93
CA ASP A 69 -12.55 10.75 18.81
C ASP A 69 -13.41 12.02 18.85
N LYS A 70 -13.67 12.60 17.68
CA LYS A 70 -14.54 13.78 17.54
C LYS A 70 -15.95 13.57 18.08
N PHE A 71 -16.51 12.36 17.93
CA PHE A 71 -17.83 12.04 18.46
C PHE A 71 -17.80 11.95 20.00
N MET A 72 -16.74 11.36 20.56
CA MET A 72 -16.56 11.22 22.00
C MET A 72 -16.41 12.57 22.72
N ASP A 73 -16.03 13.63 22.00
CA ASP A 73 -15.98 15.01 22.50
C ASP A 73 -17.33 15.75 22.48
N THR A 74 -18.43 15.11 22.05
CA THR A 74 -19.74 15.76 21.91
C THR A 74 -20.65 15.60 23.14
N GLU A 75 -21.64 16.49 23.28
CA GLU A 75 -22.72 16.28 24.25
C GLU A 75 -23.55 15.02 23.98
N GLU A 76 -23.66 14.59 22.71
CA GLU A 76 -24.39 13.39 22.34
C GLU A 76 -23.75 12.15 22.97
N TYR A 77 -22.42 12.07 22.94
CA TYR A 77 -21.67 11.03 23.65
C TYR A 77 -21.94 11.05 25.17
N ASN A 78 -21.98 12.24 25.77
CA ASN A 78 -22.24 12.39 27.21
C ASN A 78 -23.66 11.95 27.62
N ARG A 79 -24.61 11.91 26.67
CA ARG A 79 -25.99 11.44 26.88
C ARG A 79 -26.14 9.92 26.72
N LEU A 80 -25.13 9.24 26.19
CA LEU A 80 -25.13 7.78 26.07
C LEU A 80 -25.12 7.11 27.45
N SER A 81 -25.62 5.88 27.50
CA SER A 81 -25.47 5.06 28.69
C SER A 81 -24.00 4.72 28.95
N ALA A 82 -23.64 4.44 30.20
CA ALA A 82 -22.29 4.01 30.57
C ALA A 82 -21.81 2.79 29.75
N LYS A 83 -22.73 1.89 29.36
CA LYS A 83 -22.41 0.72 28.53
C LYS A 83 -22.01 1.11 27.11
N GLU A 84 -22.71 2.05 26.51
CA GLU A 84 -22.43 2.56 25.16
C GLU A 84 -21.12 3.37 25.15
N GLN A 85 -20.91 4.25 26.13
CA GLN A 85 -19.65 4.98 26.28
C GLN A 85 -18.45 4.03 26.39
N ARG A 86 -18.59 2.99 27.22
CA ARG A 86 -17.56 1.95 27.37
C ARG A 86 -17.31 1.19 26.06
N LEU A 87 -18.36 0.87 25.31
CA LEU A 87 -18.22 0.21 24.01
C LEU A 87 -17.40 1.08 23.03
N MET A 88 -17.66 2.38 22.98
CA MET A 88 -16.92 3.31 22.12
C MET A 88 -15.42 3.35 22.50
N ILE A 89 -15.10 3.43 23.80
CA ILE A 89 -13.70 3.39 24.28
C ILE A 89 -13.02 2.08 23.87
N ILE A 90 -13.70 0.94 24.00
CA ILE A 90 -13.16 -0.37 23.59
C ILE A 90 -12.87 -0.40 22.09
N GLN A 91 -13.80 0.11 21.27
CA GLN A 91 -13.61 0.17 19.82
C GLN A 91 -12.44 1.07 19.43
N TYR A 92 -12.32 2.24 20.07
CA TYR A 92 -11.20 3.16 19.85
C TYR A 92 -9.86 2.47 20.14
N ASN A 93 -9.74 1.86 21.32
CA ASN A 93 -8.51 1.19 21.74
C ASN A 93 -8.17 0.00 20.84
N ALA A 94 -9.17 -0.77 20.41
CA ALA A 94 -8.96 -1.88 19.48
C ALA A 94 -8.44 -1.40 18.11
N MET A 95 -8.99 -0.30 17.59
CA MET A 95 -8.50 0.32 16.37
C MET A 95 -7.08 0.87 16.52
N GLN A 96 -6.75 1.47 17.65
CA GLN A 96 -5.39 1.98 17.93
C GLN A 96 -4.37 0.84 17.90
N VAL A 97 -4.61 -0.23 18.66
CA VAL A 97 -3.71 -1.40 18.69
C VAL A 97 -3.58 -2.01 17.29
N TYR A 98 -4.68 -2.08 16.54
CA TYR A 98 -4.65 -2.60 15.18
C TYR A 98 -3.82 -1.72 14.23
N ALA A 99 -3.97 -0.40 14.32
CA ALA A 99 -3.17 0.57 13.54
C ALA A 99 -1.66 0.44 13.85
N ASP A 100 -1.30 0.28 15.12
CA ASP A 100 0.09 0.07 15.55
C ASP A 100 0.68 -1.22 14.94
N VAL A 101 -0.10 -2.31 14.93
CA VAL A 101 0.31 -3.57 14.29
C VAL A 101 0.49 -3.41 12.78
N LEU A 102 -0.40 -2.67 12.10
CA LEU A 102 -0.25 -2.38 10.67
C LEU A 102 1.04 -1.61 10.39
N LEU A 103 1.35 -0.59 11.20
CA LEU A 103 2.60 0.16 11.08
C LEU A 103 3.83 -0.73 11.29
N GLN A 104 3.84 -1.56 12.32
CA GLN A 104 4.93 -2.50 12.56
C GLN A 104 5.15 -3.43 11.37
N ARG A 105 4.08 -3.96 10.77
CA ARG A 105 4.18 -4.82 9.58
C ARG A 105 4.71 -4.07 8.36
N ILE A 106 4.32 -2.81 8.18
CA ILE A 106 4.85 -1.97 7.10
C ILE A 106 6.35 -1.76 7.28
N ASP A 107 6.80 -1.50 8.50
CA ASP A 107 8.23 -1.29 8.80
C ASP A 107 9.03 -2.58 8.59
N GLU A 108 8.54 -3.74 9.05
CA GLU A 108 9.14 -5.06 8.79
C GLU A 108 9.26 -5.37 7.30
N ILE A 109 8.30 -4.92 6.48
CA ILE A 109 8.36 -5.10 5.02
C ILE A 109 9.41 -4.16 4.43
N LYS A 110 9.46 -2.89 4.86
CA LYS A 110 10.42 -1.90 4.37
C LYS A 110 11.86 -2.24 4.71
N GLU A 111 12.11 -2.88 5.86
CA GLU A 111 13.45 -3.39 6.21
C GLU A 111 13.94 -4.51 5.28
N ARG A 112 13.04 -5.14 4.53
CA ARG A 112 13.33 -6.22 3.57
C ARG A 112 13.33 -5.77 2.11
N LEU A 113 13.10 -4.47 1.86
CA LEU A 113 13.19 -3.83 0.53
C LEU A 113 14.59 -3.25 0.34
#